data_AF-A0A536YHH1-F1
#
_entry.id   AF-A0A536YHH1-F1
#
_cell.length_a   1.000
_cell.length_b   1.000
_cell.length_c   1.000
_cell.angle_alpha   90.00
_cell.angle_beta   90.00
_cell.angle_gamma   90.00
#
_symmetry.space_group_name_H-M   'P 1'
#
loop_
_entity.id
_entity.type
_entity.pdbx_description
1 polymer ?
#
loop_
_entity_poly.entity_id
_entity_poly.type
_entity_poly.pdbx_seq_one_letter_code
_entity_poly.pdbx_strand_id
1 'polypeptide(L)' 'MNTQLAGLMKQAQQMQENMRKLQDELASVEVEGQSGAGMVKVTMTCRHDVKRVRIDPS' A
#
# COMPACT_ATOMS: atom_id res chain seq x y z
N MET A 1 5.82 31.09 -23.35
CA MET A 1 5.74 30.55 -21.97
C MET A 1 4.58 29.56 -21.74
N ASN A 2 3.81 29.14 -22.77
CA ASN A 2 2.64 28.24 -22.57
C ASN A 2 2.90 26.75 -22.86
N THR A 3 3.98 26.41 -23.55
CA THR A 3 4.29 25.01 -23.96
C THR A 3 4.85 24.16 -22.82
N GLN A 4 5.58 24.75 -21.88
CA GLN A 4 6.13 24.04 -20.71
C GLN A 4 5.04 23.68 -19.69
N LEU A 5 4.03 24.55 -19.52
CA LEU A 5 2.92 24.31 -18.59
C LEU A 5 1.99 23.18 -19.07
N ALA A 6 1.77 23.08 -20.39
CA ALA A 6 0.96 22.01 -20.98
C ALA A 6 1.61 20.63 -20.82
N GLY A 7 2.93 20.55 -20.96
CA GLY A 7 3.70 19.32 -20.71
C GLY A 7 3.66 18.91 -19.23
N LEU A 8 3.81 19.89 -18.33
CA LEU A 8 3.77 19.67 -16.88
C LEU A 8 2.40 19.15 -16.40
N MET A 9 1.30 19.73 -16.91
CA MET A 9 -0.06 19.27 -16.59
C MET A 9 -0.30 17.83 -17.04
N LYS A 10 0.14 17.45 -18.24
CA LYS A 10 -0.01 16.07 -18.75
C LYS A 10 0.79 15.07 -17.92
N GLN A 11 2.01 15.43 -17.51
CA GLN A 11 2.82 14.60 -16.61
C GLN A 11 2.21 14.49 -15.21
N ALA A 12 1.66 15.59 -14.67
CA ALA A 12 0.98 15.59 -13.38
C ALA A 12 -0.29 14.72 -13.42
N GLN A 13 -1.04 14.76 -14.51
CA GLN A 13 -2.24 13.95 -14.69
C GLN A 13 -1.92 12.46 -14.79
N GLN A 14 -0.86 12.10 -15.54
CA GLN A 14 -0.34 10.74 -15.58
C GLN A 14 0.16 10.27 -14.21
N MET A 15 0.84 11.14 -13.45
CA MET A 15 1.29 10.83 -12.08
C MET A 15 0.10 10.59 -11.15
N GLN A 16 -0.94 11.41 -11.23
CA GLN A 16 -2.15 11.24 -10.41
C GLN A 16 -2.83 9.89 -10.70
N GLU A 17 -2.97 9.53 -11.98
CA GLU A 17 -3.58 8.25 -12.36
C GLU A 17 -2.72 7.05 -11.91
N ASN A 18 -1.41 7.13 -12.10
CA ASN A 18 -0.47 6.09 -11.68
C ASN A 18 -0.45 5.94 -10.15
N MET A 19 -0.49 7.05 -9.40
CA MET A 19 -0.56 7.01 -7.93
C MET A 19 -1.86 6.38 -7.44
N ARG A 20 -2.98 6.65 -8.11
CA ARG A 20 -4.26 6.04 -7.76
C ARG A 20 -4.23 4.53 -7.98
N LYS A 21 -3.73 4.07 -9.14
CA LYS A 21 -3.56 2.64 -9.43
C LYS A 21 -2.63 1.95 -8.42
N LEU A 22 -1.48 2.56 -8.12
CA LEU A 22 -0.54 2.03 -7.12
C LEU A 22 -1.19 1.92 -5.73
N GLN A 23 -1.97 2.91 -5.31
CA GLN A 23 -2.68 2.85 -4.04
C GLN A 23 -3.71 1.71 -4.00
N ASP A 24 -4.45 1.50 -5.09
CA ASP A 24 -5.43 0.42 -5.21
C ASP A 24 -4.75 -0.97 -5.21
N GLU A 25 -3.62 -1.11 -5.91
CA GLU A 25 -2.81 -2.32 -5.91
C GLU A 25 -2.28 -2.64 -4.51
N LEU A 26 -1.65 -1.66 -3.85
CA LEU A 26 -1.12 -1.79 -2.49
C LEU A 26 -2.22 -2.12 -1.48
N ALA A 27 -3.44 -1.63 -1.65
CA ALA A 27 -4.54 -1.91 -0.73
C ALA A 27 -4.87 -3.41 -0.61
N SER A 28 -4.56 -4.21 -1.66
CA SER A 28 -4.78 -5.66 -1.67
C SER A 28 -3.55 -6.48 -1.23
N VAL A 29 -2.37 -5.87 -1.19
CA VAL A 29 -1.13 -6.56 -0.80
C VAL A 29 -1.18 -6.90 0.68
N GLU A 30 -1.02 -8.19 0.99
CA GLU A 30 -0.93 -8.69 2.36
C GLU A 30 0.53 -8.75 2.82
N VAL A 31 0.76 -8.35 4.07
CA VAL A 31 2.05 -8.41 4.77
C VAL A 31 1.87 -9.13 6.10
N GLU A 32 2.89 -9.88 6.51
CA GLU A 32 2.92 -10.59 7.80
C GLU A 32 3.95 -9.94 8.74
N GLY A 33 3.48 -9.48 9.90
CA GLY A 33 4.33 -9.06 11.01
C GLY A 33 4.37 -10.14 12.08
N GLN A 34 5.54 -10.34 12.70
CA GLN A 34 5.70 -11.30 13.79
C GLN A 34 6.42 -10.70 15.00
N SER A 35 6.07 -11.19 16.19
CA SER A 35 6.70 -10.84 17.47
C SER A 35 6.85 -12.08 18.36
N GLY A 36 7.66 -11.97 19.41
CA GLY A 36 7.89 -13.04 20.38
C GLY A 36 8.38 -14.32 19.71
N ALA A 37 9.40 -14.24 18.84
CA ALA A 37 9.91 -15.37 18.06
C ALA A 37 8.86 -16.12 17.21
N GLY A 38 7.76 -15.44 16.83
CA GLY A 38 6.68 -16.01 16.03
C GLY A 38 5.47 -16.47 16.85
N MET A 39 5.47 -16.28 18.17
CA MET A 39 4.31 -16.53 19.03
C MET A 39 3.11 -15.64 18.66
N VAL A 40 3.38 -14.43 18.16
CA VAL A 40 2.34 -13.54 17.63
C VAL A 40 2.61 -13.29 16.17
N LYS A 41 1.64 -13.59 15.31
CA LYS A 41 1.66 -13.30 13.88
C LYS A 41 0.42 -12.53 13.48
N VAL A 42 0.61 -11.45 12.72
CA VAL A 42 -0.47 -10.61 12.22
C VAL A 42 -0.33 -10.48 10.71
N THR A 43 -1.36 -10.89 9.98
CA THR A 43 -1.49 -10.64 8.55
C THR A 43 -2.38 -9.41 8.37
N MET A 44 -1.88 -8.38 7.69
CA MET A 44 -2.62 -7.14 7.39
C MET A 44 -2.37 -6.70 5.96
N THR A 45 -3.21 -5.82 5.43
CA THR A 45 -2.96 -5.18 4.13
C THR A 45 -2.07 -3.95 4.27
N CYS A 46 -1.47 -3.47 3.17
CA CYS A 46 -0.77 -2.17 3.17
C CYS A 46 -1.71 -0.96 3.37
N ARG A 47 -3.02 -1.18 3.47
CA ARG A 47 -4.01 -0.18 3.92
C ARG A 47 -4.26 -0.22 5.43
N HIS A 48 -3.49 -1.01 6.17
CA HIS A 48 -3.63 -1.26 7.60
C HIS A 48 -4.91 -2.04 7.98
N ASP A 49 -5.57 -2.70 7.02
CA ASP A 49 -6.70 -3.57 7.34
C ASP A 49 -6.18 -4.92 7.85
N VAL A 50 -6.46 -5.26 9.11
CA VAL A 50 -6.04 -6.53 9.71
C VAL A 50 -6.92 -7.67 9.20
N LYS A 51 -6.29 -8.68 8.58
CA LYS A 51 -6.98 -9.86 8.02
C LYS A 51 -6.97 -11.04 8.98
N ARG A 52 -5.86 -11.25 9.70
CA ARG A 52 -5.68 -12.40 10.58
C ARG A 52 -4.74 -12.06 11.72
N VAL A 53 -5.08 -12.54 12.91
CA VAL A 53 -4.20 -12.57 14.07
C VAL A 53 -4.08 -14.02 14.53
N ARG A 54 -2.85 -14.51 14.70
CA ARG A 54 -2.55 -15.81 15.31
C ARG A 54 -1.69 -15.58 16.54
N ILE A 55 -2.11 -16.21 17.63
CA ILE A 55 -1.42 -16.17 18.91
C ILE A 55 -1.20 -17.63 19.31
N ASP A 56 0.05 -17.96 19.61
CA ASP A 56 0.42 -19.27 20.14
C ASP A 56 -0.08 -19.38 21.59
N PRO A 57 -0.74 -20.49 21.97
CA PRO A 57 -1.33 -20.67 23.30
C PRO A 57 -0.37 -21.14 24.39
N SER A 58 0.93 -21.34 24.08
CA SER A 58 1.94 -21.84 25.03
C SER A 58 2.21 -20.94 26.24
#